data_AF-A0A5D4T5S2-F1
#
_entry.id   AF-A0A5D4T5S2-F1
#
_cell.length_a   1.000
_cell.length_b   1.000
_cell.length_c   1.000
_cell.angle_alpha   90.00
_cell.angle_beta   90.00
_cell.angle_gamma   90.00
#
_symmetry.space_group_name_H-M   'P 1'
#
loop_
_entity.id
_entity.type
_entity.pdbx_description
1 polymer ?
#
loop_
_entity_poly.entity_id
_entity_poly.type
_entity_poly.pdbx_seq_one_letter_code
_entity_poly.pdbx_strand_id
1 'polypeptide(L)' 'MKLVELAVEKKRSQMMQTAFKTGLTSVETVKLSQELDEMLNVFIPPHFEEKHINHSQIKKK' A
#
# COMPACT_ATOMS: atom_id res chain seq x y z
N MET A 1 7.32 -14.95 9.11
CA MET A 1 6.82 -13.58 8.89
C MET A 1 7.84 -12.61 9.46
N LYS A 2 8.22 -11.60 8.69
CA LYS A 2 9.14 -10.54 9.15
C LYS A 2 8.41 -9.66 10.17
N LEU A 3 9.13 -9.10 11.15
CA LEU A 3 8.56 -8.23 12.20
C LEU A 3 7.75 -7.05 11.63
N VAL A 4 8.20 -6.53 10.49
CA VAL A 4 7.56 -5.42 9.75
C VAL A 4 6.20 -5.83 9.19
N GLU A 5 6.10 -7.02 8.59
CA GLU A 5 4.83 -7.55 8.05
C GLU A 5 3.79 -7.70 9.16
N LEU A 6 4.22 -8.16 10.35
CA LEU A 6 3.33 -8.27 11.52
C LEU A 6 2.83 -6.92 12.00
N ALA A 7 3.67 -5.88 11.97
CA ALA A 7 3.27 -4.53 12.35
C ALA A 7 2.24 -3.94 11.37
N VAL A 8 2.47 -4.12 10.06
CA VAL A 8 1.53 -3.72 9.00
C VAL A 8 0.20 -4.46 9.15
N GLU A 9 0.22 -5.78 9.35
CA GLU A 9 -1.03 -6.56 9.48
C GLU A 9 -1.81 -6.19 10.74
N LYS A 10 -1.11 -5.89 11.85
CA LYS A 10 -1.75 -5.40 13.06
C LYS A 10 -2.46 -4.07 12.81
N LYS A 11 -1.81 -3.13 12.12
CA LYS A 11 -2.39 -1.82 11.79
C LYS A 11 -3.58 -1.95 10.84
N ARG A 12 -3.45 -2.80 9.83
CA ARG A 12 -4.54 -3.15 8.90
C ARG A 12 -5.75 -3.73 9.64
N SER A 13 -5.52 -4.65 10.58
CA SER A 13 -6.58 -5.22 11.41
C SER A 13 -7.29 -4.15 12.24
N GLN A 14 -6.55 -3.19 12.82
CA GLN A 14 -7.14 -2.07 13.55
C GLN A 14 -8.02 -1.20 12.65
N MET A 15 -7.51 -0.80 11.47
CA MET A 15 -8.29 -0.03 10.49
C MET A 15 -9.60 -0.75 10.12
N MET A 16 -9.53 -2.05 9.82
CA MET A 16 -10.72 -2.84 9.45
C MET A 16 -11.74 -2.93 10.58
N GLN A 17 -11.28 -3.13 11.82
CA GLN A 17 -12.18 -3.16 12.98
C GLN A 17 -12.86 -1.80 13.21
N THR A 18 -12.12 -0.69 13.06
CA THR A 18 -12.69 0.66 13.17
C THR A 18 -13.66 0.95 12.03
N ALA A 19 -13.32 0.54 10.81
CA ALA A 19 -14.19 0.65 9.63
C ALA A 19 -15.51 -0.09 9.82
N PHE A 20 -15.46 -1.29 10.38
CA PHE A 20 -16.66 -2.09 10.65
C PHE A 20 -17.58 -1.41 11.68
N LYS A 21 -17.02 -0.68 12.64
CA LYS A 21 -17.79 0.00 13.70
C LYS A 21 -18.31 1.37 13.29
N THR A 22 -17.50 2.15 12.57
CA THR A 22 -17.72 3.58 12.35
C THR A 22 -17.95 3.96 10.88
N GLY A 23 -17.75 3.00 9.96
CA GLY A 23 -17.77 3.22 8.52
C GLY A 23 -16.38 3.50 7.95
N LEU A 24 -16.22 3.24 6.65
CA LEU A 24 -14.98 3.45 5.91
C LEU A 24 -14.62 4.93 5.76
N THR A 25 -15.61 5.80 5.72
CA THR A 25 -15.47 7.24 5.53
C THR A 25 -15.41 8.02 6.85
N SER A 26 -15.42 7.32 8.00
CA SER A 26 -15.26 7.98 9.29
C SER A 26 -13.86 8.59 9.38
N VAL A 27 -13.75 9.74 10.07
CA VAL A 27 -12.46 10.42 10.25
C VAL A 27 -11.43 9.49 10.89
N GLU A 28 -11.86 8.62 11.81
CA GLU A 28 -11.00 7.66 12.50
C GLU A 28 -10.47 6.58 11.54
N THR A 29 -11.34 5.99 10.71
CA THR A 29 -10.93 5.00 9.72
C THR A 29 -10.02 5.62 8.66
N VAL A 30 -10.34 6.84 8.20
CA VAL A 30 -9.50 7.57 7.24
C VAL A 30 -8.10 7.79 7.82
N LYS A 31 -8.00 8.24 9.07
CA LYS A 31 -6.69 8.42 9.73
C LYS A 31 -5.91 7.12 9.83
N LEU A 32 -6.55 6.02 10.22
CA LEU A 32 -5.90 4.71 10.28
C LEU A 32 -5.44 4.22 8.89
N SER A 33 -6.18 4.55 7.83
CA SER A 33 -5.80 4.21 6.46
C SER A 33 -4.56 4.97 5.98
N GLN A 34 -4.46 6.26 6.33
CA GLN A 34 -3.28 7.09 6.02
C GLN A 34 -2.03 6.58 6.75
N GLU A 35 -2.15 6.29 8.05
CA GLU A 35 -1.02 5.75 8.82
C GLU A 35 -0.58 4.37 8.29
N LEU A 36 -1.51 3.53 7.82
CA LEU A 36 -1.20 2.26 7.18
C LEU A 36 -0.47 2.46 5.84
N ASP A 37 -0.90 3.42 5.03
CA ASP A 37 -0.27 3.76 3.75
C ASP A 37 1.17 4.27 3.95
N GLU A 38 1.40 5.13 4.93
CA GLU A 38 2.75 5.59 5.31
C GLU A 38 3.66 4.42 5.68
N MET A 39 3.17 3.47 6.48
CA MET A 39 3.92 2.26 6.81
C MET A 39 4.25 1.45 5.55
N LEU A 40 3.28 1.25 4.66
CA LEU A 40 3.50 0.53 3.41
C LEU A 40 4.53 1.23 2.52
N ASN A 41 4.47 2.55 2.38
CA ASN A 41 5.41 3.31 1.56
C ASN A 41 6.85 3.27 2.10
N VAL A 42 7.03 3.21 3.43
CA VAL A 42 8.36 3.11 4.07
C VAL A 42 8.94 1.70 3.93
N PHE A 43 8.12 0.67 4.11
CA PHE A 43 8.59 -0.71 4.23
C PHE A 43 8.52 -1.52 2.93
N ILE A 44 7.59 -1.15 2.05
CA ILE A 44 7.34 -1.73 0.74
C ILE A 44 7.32 -0.55 -0.23
N PRO A 45 8.47 0.11 -0.43
CA PRO A 45 8.54 1.19 -1.41
C PRO A 45 8.03 0.62 -2.73
N PRO A 46 7.19 1.38 -3.47
CA PRO A 46 6.76 0.95 -4.78
C PRO A 46 8.03 0.62 -5.56
N HIS A 47 8.19 -0.64 -5.96
CA HIS A 47 9.11 -0.97 -7.02
C HIS A 47 8.64 -0.12 -8.20
N PHE A 48 9.33 0.99 -8.44
CA PHE A 48 9.38 1.54 -9.78
C PHE A 48 10.02 0.44 -10.61
N GLU A 49 9.17 -0.46 -11.11
CA GLU A 49 9.52 -1.30 -12.25
C GLU A 49 9.95 -0.29 -13.31
N GLU A 50 11.26 -0.08 -13.44
CA GLU A 50 11.84 0.51 -14.63
C GLU A 50 11.37 -0.39 -15.76
N LYS A 51 10.24 -0.03 -16.38
CA LYS A 51 9.87 -0.53 -17.68
C LYS A 51 11.00 -0.07 -18.58
N HIS A 52 12.01 -0.93 -18.75
CA HIS A 52 12.93 -0.86 -19.86
C HIS A 52 12.07 -0.89 -21.11
N ILE A 53 11.75 0.29 -21.64
CA ILE A 53 11.16 0.44 -22.95
C ILE A 53 12.26 -0.03 -23.91
N ASN A 54 12.25 -1.32 -24.25
CA ASN A 54 13.00 -1.84 -25.36
C ASN A 54 12.40 -1.22 -26.63
N HIS A 55 12.85 -0.02 -26.99
CA HIS A 55 12.71 0.55 -28.32
C HIS A 55 13.60 -0.23 -29.29
N SER A 56 13.23 -1.48 -29.54
CA SER A 56 13.86 -2.27 -30.59
C SER A 56 12.80 -3.13 -31.25
N GLN A 57 12.44 -2.69 -32.46
CA GLN A 57 11.87 -3.44 -33.59
C GLN A 57 10.42 -3.10 -33.96
N ILE A 58 10.22 -1.90 -34.49
CA ILE A 58 9.31 -1.71 -35.64
C ILE A 58 10.17 -1.25 -36.81
N LYS A 59 10.88 -2.19 -37.46
CA LYS A 59 11.39 -1.96 -38.82
C LYS A 59 10.19 -2.03 -39.76
N LYS A 60 9.62 -0.88 -40.12
CA LYS A 60 8.86 -0.73 -41.36
C LYS A 60 9.88 -0.58 -42.50
N LYS A 61 10.01 -1.58 -43.36
CA LYS A 61 10.14 -1.39 -44.82
C LYS A 61 9.93 -2.71 -45.54
#